data_AF-S5NEK6-F1
#
_entry.id   AF-S5NEK6-F1
#
_cell.length_a   1.000
_cell.length_b   1.000
_cell.length_c   1.000
_cell.angle_alpha   90.00
_cell.angle_beta   90.00
_cell.angle_gamma   90.00
#
_symmetry.space_group_name_H-M   'P 1'
#
loop_
_entity.id
_entity.type
_entity.pdbx_description
1 polymer ?
#
loop_
_entity_poly.entity_id
_entity_poly.type
_entity_poly.pdbx_seq_one_letter_code
_entity_poly.pdbx_strand_id
1 'polypeptide(L)'
;MSSKVQVNIDPELKQSAENIIKELGLTPTAVINGMYKQIVATGKIPLSFSLTSRQRAELELREVSKKVPVQEVKTKEELEEFFNED
;
A
#
# COMPACT_ATOMS: atom_id res chain seq x y z
N MET A 1 30.52 -10.91 -18.65
CA MET A 1 30.75 -9.98 -17.52
C MET A 1 29.56 -10.05 -16.58
N SER A 2 29.75 -9.99 -15.26
CA SER A 2 28.67 -9.88 -14.28
C SER A 2 28.54 -8.43 -13.80
N SER A 3 27.33 -7.88 -13.79
CA SER A 3 27.02 -6.61 -13.13
C SER A 3 26.30 -6.86 -11.81
N LYS A 4 26.52 -5.99 -10.82
CA LYS A 4 25.92 -6.10 -9.48
C LYS A 4 24.90 -4.99 -9.26
N VAL A 5 23.80 -5.32 -8.60
CA VAL A 5 22.78 -4.38 -8.13
C VAL A 5 22.76 -4.45 -6.60
N GLN A 6 22.90 -3.30 -5.93
CA GLN A 6 22.86 -3.19 -4.47
C GLN A 6 21.86 -2.11 -4.09
N VAL A 7 20.98 -2.43 -3.14
CA VAL A 7 19.90 -1.55 -2.67
C VAL A 7 19.72 -1.69 -1.17
N ASN A 8 19.27 -0.63 -0.51
CA ASN A 8 18.82 -0.68 0.87
C ASN A 8 17.36 -1.12 0.89
N ILE A 9 17.01 -2.02 1.81
CA ILE A 9 15.67 -2.55 1.98
C ILE A 9 15.38 -2.72 3.46
N ASP A 10 14.13 -2.50 3.84
CA ASP A 10 13.66 -2.82 5.19
C ASP A 10 13.88 -4.31 5.51
N PRO A 11 14.49 -4.66 6.66
CA PRO A 11 14.83 -6.04 6.98
C PRO A 11 13.62 -6.98 7.09
N GLU A 12 12.50 -6.50 7.65
CA GLU A 12 11.30 -7.32 7.83
C GLU A 12 10.60 -7.58 6.49
N LEU A 13 10.52 -6.54 5.66
CA LEU A 13 10.02 -6.65 4.28
C LEU A 13 10.88 -7.64 3.48
N LYS A 14 12.21 -7.53 3.57
CA LYS A 14 13.13 -8.45 2.90
C LYS A 14 12.88 -9.89 3.33
N GLN A 15 12.86 -10.16 4.64
CA GLN A 15 12.68 -11.52 5.15
C GLN A 15 11.35 -12.11 4.72
N SER A 16 10.27 -11.32 4.79
CA SER A 16 8.92 -11.75 4.38
C SER A 16 8.87 -12.09 2.90
N ALA A 17 9.44 -11.23 2.05
CA ALA A 17 9.50 -11.47 0.61
C ALA A 17 10.36 -12.70 0.26
N GLU A 18 11.53 -12.85 0.88
CA GLU A 18 12.44 -13.98 0.62
C GLU A 18 11.84 -15.33 1.05
N ASN A 19 11.04 -15.36 2.11
CA ASN A 19 10.31 -16.56 2.52
C ASN A 19 9.31 -16.99 1.43
N ILE A 20 8.51 -16.06 0.90
CA ILE A 20 7.55 -16.34 -0.18
C ILE A 20 8.28 -16.79 -1.45
N ILE A 21 9.36 -16.09 -1.83
CA ILE A 21 10.18 -16.43 -3.00
C ILE A 21 10.71 -17.86 -2.88
N LYS A 22 11.15 -18.24 -1.68
CA LYS A 22 11.65 -19.59 -1.38
C LYS A 22 10.55 -20.65 -1.45
N GLU A 23 9.35 -20.37 -0.92
CA GLU A 23 8.19 -21.27 -1.04
C GLU A 23 7.79 -21.53 -2.50
N LEU A 24 7.99 -20.53 -3.37
CA LEU A 24 7.80 -20.66 -4.82
C LEU A 24 8.95 -21.38 -5.55
N GLY A 25 9.99 -21.83 -4.82
CA GLY A 25 11.15 -22.51 -5.40
C GLY A 25 12.09 -21.60 -6.19
N LEU A 26 12.02 -20.29 -5.96
CA LEU A 26 12.82 -19.29 -6.66
C LEU A 26 13.92 -18.72 -5.76
N THR A 27 14.85 -17.99 -6.39
CA THR A 27 15.85 -17.18 -5.68
C THR A 27 15.57 -15.69 -5.89
N PRO A 28 15.95 -14.81 -4.97
CA PRO A 28 15.81 -13.36 -5.19
C PRO A 28 16.48 -12.89 -6.48
N THR A 29 17.65 -13.45 -6.81
CA THR A 29 18.35 -13.17 -8.07
C THR A 29 17.52 -13.57 -9.30
N ALA A 30 16.85 -14.73 -9.27
CA ALA A 30 15.99 -15.16 -10.37
C ALA A 30 14.79 -14.22 -10.56
N VAL A 31 14.17 -13.78 -9.46
CA VAL A 31 13.04 -12.84 -9.47
C VAL A 31 13.46 -11.49 -10.06
N ILE A 32 14.55 -10.89 -9.56
CA ILE A 32 15.05 -9.61 -10.06
C ILE A 32 15.41 -9.71 -11.55
N ASN A 33 16.12 -10.76 -11.97
CA ASN A 33 16.43 -10.97 -13.39
C ASN A 33 15.16 -11.15 -14.24
N GLY A 34 14.15 -11.83 -13.72
CA GLY A 34 12.83 -11.95 -14.35
C GLY A 34 12.18 -10.59 -14.58
N MET A 35 12.20 -9.71 -13.58
CA MET A 35 11.70 -8.33 -13.70
C MET A 35 12.44 -7.55 -14.80
N TYR A 36 13.78 -7.60 -14.84
CA TYR A 36 14.55 -6.96 -15.93
C TYR A 36 14.16 -7.49 -17.31
N LYS A 37 14.02 -8.81 -17.47
CA LYS A 37 13.57 -9.40 -18.73
C LYS A 37 12.18 -8.94 -19.12
N GLN A 38 11.26 -8.82 -18.16
CA GLN A 38 9.91 -8.34 -18.40
C GLN A 38 9.88 -6.86 -18.80
N ILE A 39 10.73 -6.01 -18.20
CA ILE A 39 10.91 -4.62 -18.62
C ILE A 39 11.35 -4.57 -20.08
N VAL A 40 12.38 -5.34 -20.45
CA VAL A 40 12.89 -5.38 -21.83
C VAL A 40 11.83 -5.89 -22.80
N ALA A 41 11.07 -6.92 -22.42
CA ALA A 41 10.06 -7.52 -23.29
C ALA A 41 8.82 -6.63 -23.49
N THR A 42 8.42 -5.86 -22.48
CA THR A 42 7.17 -5.10 -22.50
C THR A 42 7.34 -3.60 -22.69
N GLY A 43 8.57 -3.08 -22.52
CA GLY A 43 8.86 -1.65 -22.51
C GLY A 43 8.26 -0.90 -21.31
N LYS A 44 7.83 -1.61 -20.25
CA LYS A 44 7.16 -1.01 -19.07
C LYS A 44 7.69 -1.61 -17.77
N ILE A 45 7.61 -0.85 -16.68
CA ILE A 45 7.93 -1.36 -15.34
C ILE A 45 6.82 -2.35 -14.92
N PRO A 46 7.14 -3.60 -14.55
CA PRO A 46 6.15 -4.62 -14.20
C PRO A 46 5.66 -4.48 -12.75
N LEU A 47 5.33 -3.25 -12.35
CA LEU A 47 4.73 -2.90 -11.06
C LEU A 47 3.59 -1.94 -11.33
N SER A 48 2.43 -2.20 -10.73
CA SER A 48 1.31 -1.25 -10.77
C SER A 48 1.43 -0.29 -9.60
N PHE A 49 1.70 0.98 -9.89
CA PHE A 49 1.66 2.05 -8.91
C PHE A 49 0.25 2.64 -8.89
N SER A 50 -0.63 1.98 -8.16
CA SER A 50 -2.03 2.37 -7.99
C SER A 50 -2.45 2.16 -6.55
N LEU A 51 -3.24 3.08 -6.01
CA LEU A 51 -3.88 2.87 -4.71
C LEU A 51 -4.79 1.63 -4.79
N THR A 52 -4.70 0.76 -3.78
CA THR A 52 -5.66 -0.32 -3.60
C THR A 52 -7.06 0.27 -3.43
N SER A 53 -8.11 -0.52 -3.68
CA SER A 53 -9.49 -0.06 -3.46
C SER A 53 -9.71 0.44 -2.02
N ARG A 54 -9.07 -0.22 -1.05
CA ARG A 54 -9.09 0.20 0.36
C ARG A 54 -8.40 1.54 0.57
N GLN A 55 -7.18 1.72 0.04
CA GLN A 55 -6.46 2.99 0.16
C GLN A 55 -7.21 4.13 -0.54
N ARG A 56 -7.89 3.86 -1.67
CA ARG A 56 -8.76 4.83 -2.33
C ARG A 56 -9.97 5.19 -1.48
N ALA A 57 -10.67 4.21 -0.94
CA ALA A 57 -11.82 4.44 -0.08
C ALA A 57 -11.44 5.23 1.18
N GLU A 58 -10.29 4.92 1.79
CA GLU A 58 -9.77 5.65 2.95
C GLU A 58 -9.40 7.10 2.60
N LEU A 59 -8.75 7.32 1.46
CA LEU A 59 -8.46 8.66 0.95
C LEU A 59 -9.76 9.44 0.70
N GLU A 60 -10.73 8.82 0.04
CA GLU A 60 -12.03 9.43 -0.26
C GLU A 60 -12.77 9.79 1.02
N LEU A 61 -12.86 8.87 1.98
CA LEU A 61 -13.46 9.09 3.30
C LEU A 61 -12.81 10.29 4.01
N ARG A 62 -11.47 10.36 3.97
CA ARG A 62 -10.71 11.46 4.56
C ARG A 62 -10.95 12.79 3.85
N GLU A 63 -11.13 12.80 2.54
CA GLU A 63 -11.42 14.03 1.80
C GLU A 63 -12.86 14.50 1.99
N VAL A 64 -13.83 13.57 2.07
CA VAL A 64 -15.23 13.95 2.35
C VAL A 64 -15.40 14.40 3.80
N SER A 65 -14.72 13.77 4.76
CA SER A 65 -14.82 14.14 6.19
C SER A 65 -14.34 15.56 6.45
N LYS A 66 -13.39 16.10 5.68
CA LYS A 66 -12.97 17.51 5.76
C LYS A 66 -14.10 18.50 5.44
N LYS A 67 -15.09 18.08 4.66
CA LYS A 67 -16.23 18.91 4.26
C LYS A 67 -17.41 18.77 5.21
N VAL A 68 -17.40 17.75 6.06
CA VAL A 68 -18.44 17.56 7.07
C VAL A 68 -18.15 18.50 8.25
N PRO A 69 -19.10 19.35 8.65
CA PRO A 69 -18.92 20.21 9.82
C PRO A 69 -18.70 19.36 11.07
N VAL A 70 -17.64 19.70 11.82
CA VAL A 70 -17.34 19.05 13.11
C VAL A 70 -18.15 19.76 14.19
N GLN A 71 -19.02 19.02 14.87
CA GLN A 71 -19.74 19.50 16.04
C GLN A 71 -19.02 18.98 17.30
N GLU A 72 -18.62 19.89 18.17
CA GLU A 72 -17.94 19.55 19.42
C GLU A 72 -19.00 19.36 20.52
N VAL A 73 -19.21 18.12 20.96
CA VAL A 73 -20.17 17.78 22.02
C VAL A 73 -19.44 17.75 23.36
N LYS A 74 -19.88 18.58 24.31
CA LYS A 74 -19.20 18.78 25.60
C LYS A 74 -20.01 18.29 26.79
N THR A 75 -21.33 18.16 26.64
CA THR A 75 -22.24 17.76 27.71
C THR A 75 -23.03 16.50 27.35
N LYS A 76 -23.63 15.84 28.35
CA LYS A 76 -24.46 14.65 28.10
C LYS A 76 -25.74 15.02 27.37
N GLU A 77 -26.31 16.17 27.71
CA GLU A 77 -27.53 16.70 27.11
C GLU A 77 -27.31 16.98 25.61
N GLU A 78 -26.21 17.63 25.24
CA GLU A 78 -25.82 17.86 23.83
C GLU A 78 -25.58 16.54 23.06
N LEU A 79 -25.09 15.50 23.75
CA LEU A 79 -24.88 14.19 23.15
C LEU A 79 -26.21 13.47 22.86
N GLU A 80 -27.15 13.55 23.79
CA GLU A 80 -28.50 13.00 23.61
C GLU A 80 -29.25 13.72 22.49
N GLU A 81 -29.08 15.03 22.34
CA GLU A 81 -29.69 15.80 21.25
C GLU A 81 -29.11 15.43 19.87
N PHE A 82 -27.79 15.23 19.77
CA PHE A 82 -27.11 14.85 18.53
C PHE A 82 -27.61 13.51 17.94
N PHE A 83 -27.92 12.52 18.79
CA PHE A 83 -28.43 11.21 18.33
C PHE A 83 -29.93 11.21 18.02
N ASN A 84 -30.64 12.29 18.35
CA ASN A 84 -32.09 12.43 18.17
C ASN A 84 -32.47 13.34 16.98
N GLU A 85 -31.50 13.88 16.23
CA GLU A 85 -31.78 14.55 14.96
C GLU A 85 -32.08 13.50 13.85
N ASP A 86 -33.35 13.40 13.44
CA ASP A 86 -33.85 12.65 12.26
C ASP A 86 -33.50 13.35 10.93
#